data_AF-A0A8T4TM86-F1
#
_entry.id   AF-A0A8T4TM86-F1
#
_cell.length_a   1.000
_cell.length_b   1.000
_cell.length_c   1.000
_cell.angle_alpha   90.00
_cell.angle_beta   90.00
_cell.angle_gamma   90.00
#
_symmetry.space_group_name_H-M   'P 1'
#
loop_
_entity.id
_entity.type
_entity.pdbx_description
1 polymer ?
#
loop_
_entity_poly.entity_id
_entity_poly.type
_entity_poly.pdbx_seq_one_letter_code
_entity_poly.pdbx_strand_id
1 'polypeptide(L)'
;MNNLAVIHAYLCADGYVIKNSEKSFYKYYMIGFRNTNLILLEDFQKKFQSAFDIKVHLEPGERCRLGSKKIYTFLVNTYGSFYSHHWELPQLEENELRKWLRAYFDCDGWVFCRSRQNRHIGLDSVNEKGIYQIKQALASLGIVSSVRKRSTRPIFSLIIYGKQNLFLFSQLIGFLHPEKKEKLQLVLDDFVSYLWQFPVKEKALKVYVKNILLEKAKIKPSQGIVRLCSSREENISRLQKELKTLYGLHSLYGKRINGLGTIYYELCVNKKSDVYCLVKNNLLSELEKEKWLKL
;
A
#
# COMPACT_ATOMS: atom_id res chain seq x y z
N MET A 1 22.14 -15.29 -14.09
CA MET A 1 20.89 -16.03 -13.84
C MET A 1 19.97 -15.14 -13.01
N ASN A 2 18.71 -14.86 -13.36
CA ASN A 2 18.01 -15.35 -14.53
C ASN A 2 16.91 -14.36 -15.01
N ASN A 3 17.27 -13.44 -15.92
CA ASN A 3 16.31 -12.57 -16.63
C ASN A 3 15.13 -13.34 -17.24
N LEU A 4 15.25 -14.66 -17.44
CA LEU A 4 14.17 -15.55 -17.84
C LEU A 4 12.95 -15.50 -16.90
N ALA A 5 13.12 -15.34 -15.58
CA ALA A 5 11.98 -15.19 -14.67
C ALA A 5 11.19 -13.91 -14.97
N VAL A 6 11.90 -12.80 -15.18
CA VAL A 6 11.28 -11.51 -15.54
C VAL A 6 10.61 -11.58 -16.91
N ILE A 7 11.26 -12.21 -17.89
CA ILE A 7 10.68 -12.46 -19.23
C ILE A 7 9.42 -13.32 -19.10
N HIS A 8 9.46 -14.37 -18.29
CA HIS A 8 8.31 -15.23 -18.02
C HIS A 8 7.13 -14.42 -17.45
N ALA A 9 7.37 -13.56 -16.45
CA ALA A 9 6.34 -12.70 -15.87
C ALA A 9 5.69 -11.78 -16.92
N TYR A 10 6.49 -11.07 -17.72
CA TYR A 10 5.99 -10.21 -18.79
C TYR A 10 5.16 -11.00 -19.82
N LEU A 11 5.60 -12.21 -20.16
CA LEU A 11 4.90 -13.07 -21.12
C LEU A 11 3.60 -13.66 -20.58
N CYS A 12 3.47 -13.85 -19.26
CA CYS A 12 2.24 -14.34 -18.62
C CYS A 12 1.17 -13.25 -18.42
N ALA A 13 1.59 -11.98 -18.33
CA ALA A 13 0.70 -10.84 -18.18
C ALA A 13 0.27 -10.29 -19.56
N ASP A 14 0.96 -9.27 -20.09
CA ASP A 14 0.59 -8.64 -21.38
C ASP A 14 1.30 -9.26 -22.61
N GLY A 15 2.09 -10.32 -22.43
CA GLY A 15 2.80 -10.97 -23.51
C GLY A 15 2.12 -12.20 -24.09
N TYR A 16 2.83 -12.86 -24.99
CA TYR A 16 2.34 -14.03 -25.70
C TYR A 16 3.48 -14.90 -26.23
N VAL A 17 3.28 -16.21 -26.15
CA VAL A 17 4.17 -17.24 -26.70
C VAL A 17 3.31 -18.17 -27.54
N ILE A 18 3.26 -17.93 -28.85
CA ILE A 18 2.30 -18.57 -29.75
C ILE A 18 2.97 -19.36 -30.86
N LYS A 19 2.34 -20.47 -31.24
CA LYS A 19 2.59 -21.22 -32.47
C LYS A 19 1.29 -21.23 -33.29
N ASN A 20 1.42 -21.18 -34.61
CA ASN A 20 0.28 -21.36 -35.51
C ASN A 20 -0.41 -22.72 -35.30
N SER A 21 -1.70 -22.80 -35.64
CA SER A 21 -2.47 -24.05 -35.55
C SER A 21 -1.83 -25.19 -36.36
N GLU A 22 -2.09 -26.43 -35.96
CA GLU A 22 -1.58 -27.61 -36.65
C GLU A 22 -2.05 -27.68 -38.12
N LYS A 23 -3.20 -27.08 -38.42
CA LYS A 23 -3.80 -27.01 -39.76
C LYS A 23 -3.14 -25.98 -40.70
N SER A 24 -2.33 -25.07 -40.19
CA SER A 24 -1.64 -24.07 -41.03
C SER A 24 -0.41 -24.66 -41.71
N PHE A 25 -0.28 -24.45 -43.03
CA PHE A 25 0.87 -24.88 -43.83
C PHE A 25 2.17 -24.20 -43.38
N TYR A 26 2.10 -22.93 -42.95
CA TYR A 26 3.24 -22.17 -42.45
C TYR A 26 3.27 -22.13 -40.92
N LYS A 27 4.28 -22.78 -40.33
CA LYS A 27 4.53 -22.74 -38.87
C LYS A 27 5.40 -21.55 -38.52
N TYR A 28 4.81 -20.50 -37.95
CA TYR A 28 5.59 -19.46 -37.27
C TYR A 28 5.45 -19.59 -35.75
N TYR A 29 6.52 -19.21 -35.06
CA TYR A 29 6.68 -19.25 -33.61
C TYR A 29 6.99 -17.83 -33.17
N MET A 30 6.07 -17.21 -32.45
CA MET A 30 6.17 -15.81 -32.08
C MET A 30 6.25 -15.69 -30.56
N ILE A 31 7.19 -14.87 -30.11
CA ILE A 31 7.29 -14.41 -28.73
C ILE A 31 7.11 -12.90 -28.78
N GLY A 32 6.23 -12.36 -27.96
CA GLY A 32 6.08 -10.93 -27.88
C GLY A 32 5.51 -10.44 -26.56
N PHE A 33 5.74 -9.17 -26.28
CA PHE A 33 5.26 -8.44 -25.12
C PHE A 33 4.60 -7.16 -25.63
N ARG A 34 3.31 -6.96 -25.31
CA ARG A 34 2.57 -5.78 -25.75
C ARG A 34 2.39 -4.84 -24.56
N ASN A 35 2.78 -3.58 -24.68
CA ASN A 35 2.56 -2.61 -23.61
C ASN A 35 2.66 -1.18 -24.16
N THR A 36 1.85 -0.27 -23.62
CA THR A 36 1.90 1.15 -24.01
C THR A 36 3.05 1.90 -23.33
N ASN A 37 3.61 1.35 -22.25
CA ASN A 37 4.68 1.96 -21.49
C ASN A 37 6.06 1.59 -22.06
N LEU A 38 6.77 2.60 -22.60
CA LEU A 38 8.09 2.41 -23.21
C LEU A 38 9.13 1.87 -22.24
N ILE A 39 9.10 2.26 -20.97
CA ILE A 39 10.08 1.79 -19.96
C ILE A 39 9.96 0.28 -19.75
N LEU A 40 8.73 -0.25 -19.75
CA LEU A 40 8.50 -1.69 -19.66
C LEU A 40 8.95 -2.42 -20.93
N LEU A 41 8.66 -1.86 -22.12
CA LEU A 41 9.11 -2.42 -23.39
C LEU A 41 10.64 -2.50 -23.47
N GLU A 42 11.35 -1.45 -23.03
CA GLU A 42 12.80 -1.41 -22.98
C GLU A 42 13.37 -2.38 -21.94
N ASP A 43 12.76 -2.49 -20.75
CA ASP A 43 13.19 -3.46 -19.75
C ASP A 43 13.04 -4.88 -20.29
N PHE A 44 11.90 -5.21 -20.90
CA PHE A 44 11.72 -6.49 -21.58
C PHE A 44 12.80 -6.72 -22.65
N GLN A 45 13.05 -5.76 -23.56
CA GLN A 45 14.07 -5.89 -24.62
C GLN A 45 15.47 -6.13 -24.04
N LYS A 46 15.89 -5.35 -23.03
CA LYS A 46 17.20 -5.49 -22.38
C LYS A 46 17.35 -6.85 -21.70
N LYS A 47 16.32 -7.29 -20.97
CA LYS A 47 16.29 -8.59 -20.29
C LYS A 47 16.34 -9.74 -21.30
N PHE A 48 15.58 -9.63 -22.38
CA PHE A 48 15.55 -10.61 -23.47
C PHE A 48 16.89 -10.70 -24.20
N GLN A 49 17.50 -9.57 -24.55
CA GLN A 49 18.83 -9.51 -25.16
C GLN A 49 19.87 -10.15 -24.24
N SER A 50 19.87 -9.83 -22.96
CA SER A 50 20.81 -10.43 -22.01
C SER A 50 20.58 -11.93 -21.79
N ALA A 51 19.37 -12.45 -21.97
CA ALA A 51 19.06 -13.87 -21.78
C ALA A 51 19.35 -14.72 -23.02
N PHE A 52 19.15 -14.17 -24.22
CA PHE A 52 19.18 -14.92 -25.47
C PHE A 52 20.21 -14.42 -26.49
N ASP A 53 20.94 -13.35 -26.15
CA ASP A 53 21.85 -12.63 -27.05
C ASP A 53 21.17 -12.14 -28.34
N ILE A 54 19.87 -11.81 -28.25
CA ILE A 54 19.06 -11.32 -29.35
C ILE A 54 18.29 -10.08 -28.93
N LYS A 55 18.52 -8.98 -29.64
CA LYS A 55 17.72 -7.76 -29.49
C LYS A 55 16.39 -7.92 -30.21
N VAL A 56 15.30 -8.06 -29.46
CA VAL A 56 13.95 -8.12 -30.01
C VAL A 56 13.57 -6.80 -30.70
N HIS A 57 12.77 -6.86 -31.75
CA HIS A 57 12.27 -5.66 -32.40
C HIS A 57 11.29 -4.95 -31.47
N LEU A 58 11.53 -3.67 -31.20
CA LEU A 58 10.72 -2.82 -30.32
C LEU A 58 10.01 -1.77 -31.19
N GLU A 59 8.69 -1.74 -31.06
CA GLU A 59 7.79 -0.76 -31.63
C GLU A 59 7.21 0.08 -30.47
N PRO A 60 7.65 1.34 -30.29
CA PRO A 60 7.29 2.15 -29.13
C PRO A 60 5.77 2.31 -28.97
N GLY A 61 5.27 2.17 -27.74
CA GLY A 61 3.84 2.26 -27.44
C GLY A 61 3.01 1.08 -27.91
N GLU A 62 3.61 0.10 -28.61
CA GLU A 62 2.93 -1.09 -29.08
C GLU A 62 3.50 -2.37 -28.47
N ARG A 63 4.68 -2.81 -28.90
CA ARG A 63 5.14 -4.17 -28.63
C ARG A 63 6.65 -4.38 -28.81
N CYS A 64 7.17 -5.39 -28.13
CA CYS A 64 8.44 -6.04 -28.41
C CYS A 64 8.16 -7.44 -28.97
N ARG A 65 8.75 -7.84 -30.11
CA ARG A 65 8.51 -9.18 -30.70
C ARG A 65 9.70 -9.79 -31.43
N LEU A 66 9.70 -11.11 -31.48
CA LEU A 66 10.65 -11.93 -32.23
C LEU A 66 10.00 -13.24 -32.70
N GLY A 67 10.30 -13.62 -33.95
CA GLY A 67 10.01 -14.96 -34.45
C GLY A 67 11.18 -15.91 -34.18
N SER A 68 10.98 -16.96 -33.36
CA SER A 68 12.03 -17.96 -33.11
C SER A 68 11.46 -19.29 -32.59
N LYS A 69 11.58 -20.35 -33.40
CA LYS A 69 11.19 -21.72 -32.98
C LYS A 69 12.03 -22.21 -31.80
N LYS A 70 13.34 -21.94 -31.83
CA LYS A 70 14.29 -22.37 -30.79
C LYS A 70 13.92 -21.77 -29.43
N ILE A 71 13.71 -20.45 -29.38
CA ILE A 71 13.37 -19.76 -28.12
C ILE A 71 11.97 -20.11 -27.66
N TYR A 72 10.99 -20.20 -28.57
CA TYR A 72 9.65 -20.69 -28.23
C TYR A 72 9.71 -22.05 -27.54
N THR A 73 10.39 -23.02 -28.16
CA THR A 73 10.47 -24.39 -27.65
C THR A 73 11.18 -24.42 -26.31
N PHE A 74 12.25 -23.64 -26.16
CA PHE A 74 12.95 -23.48 -24.89
C PHE A 74 12.03 -22.94 -23.79
N LEU A 75 11.31 -21.85 -24.04
CA LEU A 75 10.41 -21.22 -23.05
C LEU A 75 9.28 -22.16 -22.64
N VAL A 76 8.62 -22.83 -23.59
CA VAL A 76 7.53 -23.77 -23.31
C VAL A 76 8.04 -25.00 -22.55
N ASN A 77 9.20 -25.55 -22.91
CA ASN A 77 9.77 -26.67 -22.17
C ASN A 77 10.23 -26.28 -20.75
N THR A 78 10.61 -25.01 -20.54
CA THR A 78 11.10 -24.52 -19.25
C THR A 78 9.95 -24.16 -18.29
N TYR A 79 8.92 -23.48 -18.80
CA TYR A 79 7.87 -22.87 -17.97
C TYR A 79 6.47 -23.43 -18.23
N GLY A 80 6.30 -24.28 -19.24
CA GLY A 80 5.01 -24.80 -19.64
C GLY A 80 4.19 -23.77 -20.40
N SER A 81 3.00 -23.47 -19.88
CA SER A 81 2.00 -22.64 -20.56
C SER A 81 2.16 -21.16 -20.25
N PHE A 82 1.91 -20.32 -21.26
CA PHE A 82 1.83 -18.86 -21.12
C PHE A 82 0.40 -18.33 -21.32
N TYR A 83 -0.57 -19.22 -21.54
CA TYR A 83 -1.96 -18.83 -21.75
C TYR A 83 -2.57 -18.31 -20.45
N SER A 84 -3.47 -17.32 -20.58
CA SER A 84 -4.03 -16.54 -19.46
C SER A 84 -4.71 -17.36 -18.36
N HIS A 85 -5.11 -18.62 -18.61
CA HIS A 85 -5.74 -19.50 -17.62
C HIS A 85 -4.79 -20.56 -17.04
N HIS A 86 -3.58 -20.72 -17.60
CA HIS A 86 -2.80 -21.94 -17.44
C HIS A 86 -1.34 -21.71 -17.04
N TRP A 87 -0.85 -20.47 -17.08
CA TRP A 87 0.52 -20.19 -16.62
C TRP A 87 0.68 -20.55 -15.13
N GLU A 88 1.90 -20.90 -14.74
CA GLU A 88 2.23 -21.21 -13.35
C GLU A 88 3.42 -20.38 -12.91
N LEU A 89 3.37 -19.85 -11.68
CA LEU A 89 4.53 -19.20 -11.08
C LEU A 89 5.64 -20.26 -10.89
N PRO A 90 6.82 -20.11 -11.52
CA PRO A 90 7.93 -21.04 -11.29
C PRO A 90 8.41 -20.96 -9.84
N GLN A 91 9.04 -22.03 -9.36
CA GLN A 91 9.78 -22.01 -8.11
C GLN A 91 11.01 -21.10 -8.29
N LEU A 92 11.09 -20.03 -7.50
CA LEU A 92 12.11 -19.00 -7.65
C LEU A 92 12.72 -18.67 -6.28
N GLU A 93 14.03 -18.47 -6.27
CA GLU A 93 14.72 -17.85 -5.14
C GLU A 93 14.21 -16.44 -4.90
N GLU A 94 14.32 -15.97 -3.65
CA GLU A 94 13.68 -14.74 -3.19
C GLU A 94 13.96 -13.51 -4.08
N ASN A 95 15.20 -13.33 -4.54
CA ASN A 95 15.57 -12.22 -5.41
C ASN A 95 14.90 -12.30 -6.81
N GLU A 96 14.83 -13.49 -7.39
CA GLU A 96 14.18 -13.69 -8.69
C GLU A 96 12.66 -13.60 -8.56
N LEU A 97 12.10 -14.07 -7.44
CA LEU A 97 10.69 -13.95 -7.11
C LEU A 97 10.26 -12.48 -7.03
N ARG A 98 11.02 -11.64 -6.33
CA ARG A 98 10.77 -10.19 -6.23
C ARG A 98 10.73 -9.54 -7.62
N LYS A 99 11.67 -9.88 -8.51
CA LYS A 99 11.72 -9.35 -9.89
C LYS A 99 10.57 -9.88 -10.75
N TRP A 100 10.21 -11.15 -10.60
CA TRP A 100 9.06 -11.76 -11.26
C TRP A 100 7.77 -11.04 -10.87
N LEU A 101 7.54 -10.87 -9.56
CA LEU A 101 6.37 -10.17 -9.02
C LEU A 101 6.32 -8.73 -9.54
N ARG A 102 7.44 -8.01 -9.50
CA ARG A 102 7.52 -6.64 -10.02
C ARG A 102 7.04 -6.57 -11.47
N ALA A 103 7.58 -7.42 -12.35
CA ALA A 103 7.19 -7.44 -13.76
C ALA A 103 5.71 -7.80 -13.97
N TYR A 104 5.18 -8.77 -13.22
CA TYR A 104 3.77 -9.14 -13.33
C TYR A 104 2.84 -8.01 -12.85
N PHE A 105 3.16 -7.38 -11.71
CA PHE A 105 2.39 -6.24 -11.17
C PHE A 105 2.54 -4.97 -12.03
N ASP A 106 3.68 -4.77 -12.69
CA ASP A 106 3.88 -3.68 -13.66
C ASP A 106 2.92 -3.78 -14.85
N CYS A 107 2.49 -4.98 -15.21
CA CYS A 107 1.49 -5.23 -16.25
C CYS A 107 0.07 -5.19 -15.69
N ASP A 108 -0.32 -6.25 -14.97
CA ASP A 108 -1.71 -6.50 -14.55
C ASP A 108 -2.11 -5.79 -13.26
N GLY A 109 -1.13 -5.30 -12.48
CA GLY A 109 -1.36 -4.69 -11.19
C GLY A 109 -1.81 -3.22 -11.27
N TRP A 110 -2.50 -2.73 -10.25
CA TRP A 110 -2.90 -1.32 -10.16
C TRP A 110 -2.79 -0.83 -8.74
N VAL A 111 -2.60 0.48 -8.60
CA VAL A 111 -2.61 1.17 -7.30
C VAL A 111 -3.90 1.97 -7.20
N PHE A 112 -4.64 1.78 -6.11
CA PHE A 112 -5.82 2.57 -5.79
C PHE A 112 -5.51 3.51 -4.62
N CYS A 113 -5.77 4.80 -4.82
CA CYS A 113 -5.60 5.83 -3.82
C CYS A 113 -6.86 6.69 -3.76
N ARG A 114 -7.59 6.59 -2.65
CA ARG A 114 -8.63 7.54 -2.26
C ARG A 114 -8.30 8.03 -0.87
N SER A 115 -7.90 9.30 -0.78
CA SER A 115 -7.35 9.85 0.46
C SER A 115 -8.26 9.61 1.64
N ARG A 116 -7.66 9.15 2.74
CA ARG A 116 -8.30 8.82 4.03
C ARG A 116 -9.42 7.76 3.97
N GLN A 117 -9.63 7.09 2.83
CA GLN A 117 -10.70 6.10 2.67
C GLN A 117 -10.16 4.73 2.27
N ASN A 118 -9.50 4.64 1.12
CA ASN A 118 -9.12 3.36 0.56
C ASN A 118 -7.79 3.46 -0.18
N ARG A 119 -6.84 2.63 0.25
CA ARG A 119 -5.47 2.57 -0.23
C ARG A 119 -5.08 1.11 -0.37
N HIS A 120 -4.84 0.67 -1.60
CA HIS A 120 -4.43 -0.70 -1.85
C HIS A 120 -3.70 -0.85 -3.18
N ILE A 121 -2.95 -1.94 -3.29
CA ILE A 121 -2.51 -2.49 -4.57
C ILE A 121 -3.45 -3.64 -4.89
N GLY A 122 -3.87 -3.74 -6.14
CA GLY A 122 -4.65 -4.87 -6.62
C GLY A 122 -3.99 -5.59 -7.80
N LEU A 123 -4.40 -6.84 -8.00
CA LEU A 123 -4.10 -7.67 -9.17
C LEU A 123 -5.35 -8.49 -9.58
N ASP A 124 -5.68 -8.57 -10.87
CA ASP A 124 -6.89 -9.22 -11.39
C ASP A 124 -6.42 -10.27 -12.40
N SER A 125 -6.93 -11.50 -12.29
CA SER A 125 -6.58 -12.56 -13.22
C SER A 125 -7.73 -13.54 -13.41
N VAL A 126 -7.79 -14.15 -14.59
CA VAL A 126 -8.67 -15.30 -14.88
C VAL A 126 -8.02 -16.64 -14.49
N ASN A 127 -6.72 -16.62 -14.16
CA ASN A 127 -5.98 -17.77 -13.66
C ASN A 127 -6.13 -17.90 -12.14
N GLU A 128 -7.06 -18.74 -11.69
CA GLU A 128 -7.26 -19.00 -10.26
C GLU A 128 -5.99 -19.55 -9.60
N LYS A 129 -5.38 -20.56 -10.20
CA LYS A 129 -4.18 -21.20 -9.65
C LYS A 129 -3.03 -20.19 -9.55
N GLY A 130 -2.78 -19.45 -10.63
CA GLY A 130 -1.74 -18.43 -10.69
C GLY A 130 -1.93 -17.33 -9.65
N ILE A 131 -3.15 -16.85 -9.41
CA ILE A 131 -3.39 -15.79 -8.43
C ILE A 131 -3.15 -16.26 -6.98
N TYR A 132 -3.45 -17.53 -6.67
CA TYR A 132 -3.15 -18.11 -5.36
C TYR A 132 -1.65 -18.39 -5.19
N GLN A 133 -0.93 -18.74 -6.25
CA GLN A 133 0.54 -18.81 -6.23
C GLN A 133 1.15 -17.44 -5.94
N ILE A 134 0.65 -16.37 -6.56
CA ILE A 134 1.08 -14.99 -6.25
C ILE A 134 0.77 -14.63 -4.79
N LYS A 135 -0.40 -15.00 -4.26
CA LYS A 135 -0.74 -14.79 -2.85
C LYS A 135 0.28 -15.47 -1.91
N GLN A 136 0.65 -16.72 -2.20
CA GLN A 136 1.66 -17.46 -1.43
C GLN A 136 3.04 -16.82 -1.53
N ALA A 137 3.45 -16.39 -2.73
CA ALA A 137 4.70 -15.69 -2.96
C ALA A 137 4.79 -14.33 -2.23
N LEU A 138 3.68 -13.59 -2.15
CA LEU A 138 3.63 -12.37 -1.34
C LEU A 138 3.76 -12.70 0.15
N ALA A 139 3.11 -13.77 0.61
CA ALA A 139 3.17 -14.20 2.00
C ALA A 139 4.60 -14.63 2.42
N SER A 140 5.36 -15.30 1.55
CA SER A 140 6.76 -15.65 1.81
C SER A 140 7.67 -14.42 1.93
N LEU A 141 7.27 -13.28 1.37
CA LEU A 141 7.93 -11.98 1.54
C LEU A 141 7.37 -11.16 2.72
N GLY A 142 6.51 -11.75 3.55
CA GLY A 142 5.86 -11.07 4.68
C GLY A 142 4.74 -10.11 4.29
N ILE A 143 4.28 -10.12 3.03
CA ILE A 143 3.21 -9.24 2.53
C ILE A 143 1.88 -9.99 2.58
N VAL A 144 1.00 -9.56 3.48
CA VAL A 144 -0.34 -10.16 3.61
C VAL A 144 -1.26 -9.61 2.51
N SER A 145 -1.94 -10.52 1.81
CA SER A 145 -2.89 -10.20 0.75
C SER A 145 -4.16 -11.04 0.85
N SER A 146 -5.25 -10.55 0.26
CA SER A 146 -6.55 -11.23 0.18
C SER A 146 -6.87 -11.55 -1.27
N VAL A 147 -7.56 -12.66 -1.53
CA VAL A 147 -8.04 -13.02 -2.87
C VAL A 147 -9.57 -13.17 -2.79
N ARG A 148 -10.28 -12.61 -3.75
CA ARG A 148 -11.74 -12.73 -3.88
C ARG A 148 -12.12 -13.04 -5.32
N LYS A 149 -13.06 -13.94 -5.53
CA LYS A 149 -13.69 -14.13 -6.85
C LYS A 149 -14.74 -13.04 -7.07
N ARG A 150 -14.77 -12.42 -8.24
CA ARG A 150 -15.84 -11.49 -8.62
C ARG A 150 -17.14 -12.28 -8.82
N SER A 151 -18.27 -11.75 -8.36
CA SER A 151 -19.55 -12.45 -8.43
C SER A 151 -20.07 -12.65 -9.86
N THR A 152 -19.76 -11.72 -10.77
CA THR A 152 -20.34 -11.67 -12.11
C THR A 152 -19.44 -12.24 -13.21
N ARG A 153 -18.17 -12.50 -12.92
CA ARG A 153 -17.17 -12.93 -13.91
C ARG A 153 -16.20 -13.91 -13.28
N PRO A 154 -15.63 -14.87 -14.05
CA PRO A 154 -14.59 -15.78 -13.57
C PRO A 154 -13.23 -15.06 -13.45
N ILE A 155 -13.21 -13.96 -12.70
CA ILE A 155 -12.04 -13.12 -12.43
C ILE A 155 -11.79 -13.16 -10.93
N PHE A 156 -10.54 -13.38 -10.57
CA PHE A 156 -10.04 -13.38 -9.21
C PHE A 156 -9.28 -12.08 -8.98
N SER A 157 -9.61 -11.38 -7.90
CA SER A 157 -8.97 -10.13 -7.50
C SER A 157 -8.14 -10.38 -6.25
N LEU A 158 -6.83 -10.20 -6.35
CA LEU A 158 -5.91 -10.15 -5.23
C LEU A 158 -5.75 -8.70 -4.78
N ILE A 159 -5.85 -8.44 -3.48
CA ILE A 159 -5.71 -7.09 -2.91
C ILE A 159 -4.74 -7.09 -1.73
N ILE A 160 -3.84 -6.11 -1.72
CA ILE A 160 -2.86 -5.82 -0.66
C ILE A 160 -3.29 -4.54 0.06
N TYR A 161 -3.64 -4.66 1.35
CA TYR A 161 -4.10 -3.56 2.19
C TYR A 161 -3.13 -3.26 3.34
N GLY A 162 -3.22 -2.06 3.88
CA GLY A 162 -2.56 -1.68 5.13
C GLY A 162 -1.16 -1.10 4.92
N LYS A 163 -0.81 -0.11 5.75
CA LYS A 163 0.45 0.66 5.61
C LYS A 163 1.68 -0.26 5.55
N GLN A 164 1.76 -1.24 6.44
CA GLN A 164 2.92 -2.13 6.53
C GLN A 164 3.10 -2.96 5.27
N ASN A 165 2.04 -3.59 4.76
CA ASN A 165 2.11 -4.41 3.55
C ASN A 165 2.45 -3.56 2.31
N LEU A 166 1.88 -2.36 2.21
CA LEU A 166 2.17 -1.44 1.10
C LEU A 166 3.60 -0.91 1.16
N PHE A 167 4.12 -0.66 2.36
CA PHE A 167 5.51 -0.29 2.57
C PHE A 167 6.45 -1.43 2.19
N LEU A 168 6.18 -2.65 2.68
CA LEU A 168 6.96 -3.84 2.31
C LEU A 168 6.92 -4.10 0.80
N PHE A 169 5.75 -3.97 0.15
CA PHE A 169 5.65 -4.08 -1.30
C PHE A 169 6.56 -3.05 -1.99
N SER A 170 6.52 -1.78 -1.57
CA SER A 170 7.35 -0.71 -2.13
C SER A 170 8.85 -1.00 -2.01
N GLN A 171 9.28 -1.56 -0.87
CA GLN A 171 10.69 -1.86 -0.59
C GLN A 171 11.19 -3.13 -1.29
N LEU A 172 10.39 -4.19 -1.31
CA LEU A 172 10.84 -5.51 -1.76
C LEU A 172 10.56 -5.79 -3.25
N ILE A 173 9.47 -5.24 -3.78
CA ILE A 173 8.98 -5.51 -5.14
C ILE A 173 8.97 -4.22 -5.96
N GLY A 174 8.24 -3.21 -5.50
CA GLY A 174 8.10 -1.91 -6.15
C GLY A 174 7.40 -1.99 -7.52
N PHE A 175 7.46 -0.87 -8.24
CA PHE A 175 7.02 -0.78 -9.64
C PHE A 175 8.15 -0.18 -10.47
N LEU A 176 8.33 -0.70 -11.69
CA LEU A 176 9.08 -0.02 -12.72
C LEU A 176 8.19 0.95 -13.50
N HIS A 177 6.89 0.67 -13.62
CA HIS A 177 5.94 1.54 -14.30
C HIS A 177 5.85 2.91 -13.57
N PRO A 178 6.20 4.04 -14.22
CA PRO A 178 6.32 5.34 -13.55
C PRO A 178 5.06 5.78 -12.81
N GLU A 179 3.90 5.72 -13.48
CA GLU A 179 2.64 6.18 -12.87
C GLU A 179 2.24 5.31 -11.66
N LYS A 180 2.44 4.00 -11.72
CA LYS A 180 2.14 3.09 -10.60
C LYS A 180 3.10 3.34 -9.44
N LYS A 181 4.39 3.57 -9.74
CA LYS A 181 5.41 3.93 -8.74
C LYS A 181 5.07 5.23 -8.02
N GLU A 182 4.75 6.29 -8.77
CA GLU A 182 4.35 7.58 -8.22
C GLU A 182 3.08 7.44 -7.37
N LYS A 183 2.07 6.72 -7.87
CA LYS A 183 0.82 6.52 -7.15
C LYS A 183 1.01 5.71 -5.86
N LEU A 184 1.92 4.73 -5.84
CA LEU A 184 2.27 4.01 -4.62
C LEU A 184 2.94 4.95 -3.60
N GLN A 185 3.83 5.83 -4.06
CA GLN A 185 4.46 6.81 -3.18
C GLN A 185 3.43 7.74 -2.54
N LEU A 186 2.51 8.28 -3.34
CA LEU A 186 1.38 9.10 -2.84
C LEU A 186 0.54 8.37 -1.80
N VAL A 187 0.28 7.07 -2.00
CA VAL A 187 -0.44 6.23 -1.02
C VAL A 187 0.32 6.14 0.30
N LEU A 188 1.64 5.96 0.25
CA LEU A 188 2.49 5.84 1.44
C LEU A 188 2.54 7.15 2.23
N ASP A 189 2.62 8.28 1.52
CA ASP A 189 2.68 9.61 2.12
C ASP A 189 1.34 10.08 2.70
N ASP A 190 0.22 9.62 2.12
CA ASP A 190 -1.13 9.93 2.59
C ASP A 190 -1.50 9.22 3.92
N PHE A 191 -0.68 8.28 4.41
CA PHE A 191 -0.89 7.70 5.73
C PHE A 191 -0.64 8.70 6.85
N VAL A 192 -1.74 9.27 7.37
CA VAL A 192 -1.75 10.14 8.55
C VAL A 192 -1.07 9.43 9.73
N SER A 193 -0.01 10.04 10.25
CA SER A 193 0.51 9.69 11.56
C SER A 193 -0.47 10.17 12.62
N TYR A 194 -1.10 9.23 13.32
CA TYR A 194 -1.94 9.55 14.47
C TYR A 194 -1.13 9.89 15.72
N LEU A 195 0.20 9.72 15.71
CA LEU A 195 1.07 10.11 16.82
C LEU A 195 1.32 11.62 16.80
N TRP A 196 1.14 12.26 17.97
CA TRP A 196 1.45 13.66 18.20
C TRP A 196 2.95 13.83 18.43
N GLN A 197 3.55 14.74 17.67
CA GLN A 197 4.98 15.00 17.68
C GLN A 197 5.26 16.19 18.60
N PHE A 198 5.46 15.90 19.89
CA PHE A 198 5.73 16.92 20.90
C PHE A 198 7.13 17.53 20.69
N PRO A 199 7.24 18.85 20.40
CA PRO A 199 8.53 19.51 20.21
C PRO A 199 9.40 19.47 21.47
N VAL A 200 10.72 19.42 21.31
CA VAL A 200 11.67 19.45 22.44
C VAL A 200 11.82 20.86 23.04
N LYS A 201 11.78 21.90 22.20
CA LYS A 201 11.93 23.29 22.65
C LYS A 201 10.67 23.75 23.39
N GLU A 202 10.82 24.20 24.62
CA GLU A 202 9.70 24.55 25.53
C GLU A 202 8.69 25.54 24.91
N LYS A 203 9.16 26.62 24.26
CA LYS A 203 8.26 27.59 23.61
C LYS A 203 7.40 26.93 22.52
N ALA A 204 8.00 26.09 21.69
CA ALA A 204 7.29 25.38 20.62
C ALA A 204 6.35 24.32 21.20
N LEU A 205 6.77 23.62 22.25
CA LEU A 205 5.98 22.64 22.98
C LEU A 205 4.72 23.27 23.58
N LYS A 206 4.86 24.43 24.23
CA LYS A 206 3.72 25.15 24.83
C LYS A 206 2.69 25.56 23.78
N VAL A 207 3.13 26.07 22.62
CA VAL A 207 2.25 26.38 21.49
C VAL A 207 1.58 25.12 20.95
N TYR A 208 2.33 24.03 20.80
CA TYR A 208 1.83 22.76 20.29
C TYR A 208 0.76 22.13 21.20
N VAL A 209 1.01 22.07 22.51
CA VAL A 209 0.06 21.59 23.52
C VAL A 209 -1.20 22.44 23.53
N LYS A 210 -1.07 23.77 23.46
CA LYS A 210 -2.21 24.68 23.35
C LYS A 210 -3.05 24.36 22.11
N ASN A 211 -2.42 24.18 20.95
CA ASN A 211 -3.13 23.86 19.70
C ASN A 211 -3.89 22.53 19.79
N ILE A 212 -3.29 21.49 20.39
CA ILE A 212 -3.97 20.21 20.63
C ILE A 212 -5.24 20.41 21.46
N LEU A 213 -5.15 21.17 22.55
CA LEU A 213 -6.30 21.41 23.43
C LEU A 213 -7.37 22.24 22.74
N LEU A 214 -6.99 23.31 22.04
CA LEU A 214 -7.92 24.15 21.27
C LEU A 214 -8.70 23.34 20.23
N GLU A 215 -8.04 22.40 19.54
CA GLU A 215 -8.67 21.59 18.50
C GLU A 215 -9.52 20.44 19.07
N LYS A 216 -9.07 19.80 20.16
CA LYS A 216 -9.60 18.49 20.57
C LYS A 216 -10.25 18.45 21.95
N ALA A 217 -10.00 19.41 22.83
CA ALA A 217 -10.61 19.41 24.15
C ALA A 217 -12.09 19.80 24.05
N LYS A 218 -12.93 19.10 24.80
CA LYS A 218 -14.38 19.33 24.86
C LYS A 218 -14.84 19.39 26.31
N ILE A 219 -15.65 20.39 26.63
CA ILE A 219 -16.34 20.49 27.91
C ILE A 219 -17.57 19.58 27.88
N LYS A 220 -17.79 18.87 28.99
CA LYS A 220 -19.06 18.24 29.31
C LYS A 220 -19.76 19.08 30.38
N PRO A 221 -20.73 19.93 30.00
CA PRO A 221 -21.37 20.84 30.94
C PRO A 221 -21.97 20.11 32.14
N SER A 222 -22.75 19.05 31.89
CA SER A 222 -23.42 18.27 32.94
C SER A 222 -22.49 17.68 34.02
N GLN A 223 -21.18 17.64 33.79
CA GLN A 223 -20.20 17.08 34.71
C GLN A 223 -19.15 18.12 35.15
N GLY A 224 -19.12 19.31 34.55
CA GLY A 224 -18.10 20.32 34.81
C GLY A 224 -16.67 19.86 34.49
N ILE A 225 -16.50 18.92 33.54
CA ILE A 225 -15.19 18.35 33.19
C ILE A 225 -14.77 18.71 31.76
N VAL A 226 -13.47 18.76 31.52
CA VAL A 226 -12.88 18.81 30.18
C VAL A 226 -12.35 17.44 29.82
N ARG A 227 -12.68 16.95 28.62
CA ARG A 227 -12.12 15.71 28.08
C ARG A 227 -11.45 15.92 26.74
N LEU A 228 -10.50 15.06 26.43
CA LEU A 228 -9.81 15.01 25.15
C LEU A 228 -9.50 13.55 24.81
N CYS A 229 -9.65 13.16 23.55
CA CYS A 229 -9.50 11.76 23.13
C CYS A 229 -8.43 11.59 22.04
N SER A 230 -7.77 10.43 22.06
CA SER A 230 -6.85 9.99 21.01
C SER A 230 -6.99 8.49 20.77
N SER A 231 -6.71 8.04 19.55
CA SER A 231 -6.63 6.60 19.23
C SER A 231 -5.29 5.97 19.67
N ARG A 232 -4.36 6.77 20.20
CA ARG A 232 -3.04 6.34 20.68
C ARG A 232 -2.86 6.66 22.16
N GLU A 233 -2.35 5.71 22.92
CA GLU A 233 -2.12 5.86 24.35
C GLU A 233 -0.97 6.83 24.63
N GLU A 234 0.07 6.74 23.82
CA GLU A 234 1.31 7.52 23.92
C GLU A 234 1.02 9.02 23.82
N ASN A 235 0.08 9.40 22.96
CA ASN A 235 -0.40 10.77 22.82
C ASN A 235 -1.00 11.32 24.11
N ILE A 236 -1.89 10.54 24.73
CA ILE A 236 -2.59 10.93 25.95
C ILE A 236 -1.65 10.94 27.14
N SER A 237 -0.84 9.89 27.28
CA SER A 237 0.17 9.78 28.34
C SER A 237 1.18 10.92 28.27
N ARG A 238 1.66 11.26 27.06
CA ARG A 238 2.57 12.38 26.88
C ARG A 238 1.88 13.71 27.17
N LEU A 239 0.66 13.94 26.64
CA LEU A 239 -0.09 15.16 26.91
C LEU A 239 -0.34 15.38 28.41
N GLN A 240 -0.71 14.33 29.15
CA GLN A 240 -0.89 14.41 30.61
C GLN A 240 0.38 14.90 31.32
N LYS A 241 1.55 14.35 30.94
CA LYS A 241 2.85 14.78 31.49
C LYS A 241 3.10 16.25 31.18
N GLU A 242 2.89 16.68 29.93
CA GLU A 242 3.14 18.08 29.55
C GLU A 242 2.17 19.07 30.18
N LEU A 243 0.90 18.71 30.36
CA LEU A 243 -0.07 19.53 31.08
C LEU A 243 0.37 19.78 32.52
N LYS A 244 0.86 18.74 33.19
CA LYS A 244 1.40 18.85 34.55
C LYS A 244 2.64 19.72 34.59
N THR A 245 3.60 19.51 33.68
CA THR A 245 4.87 20.25 33.65
C THR A 245 4.70 21.72 33.29
N LEU A 246 3.91 22.03 32.25
CA LEU A 246 3.80 23.39 31.70
C LEU A 246 2.80 24.27 32.44
N TYR A 247 1.77 23.68 33.04
CA TYR A 247 0.62 24.40 33.61
C TYR A 247 0.26 23.96 35.03
N GLY A 248 0.96 22.99 35.61
CA GLY A 248 0.62 22.44 36.93
C GLY A 248 -0.71 21.68 36.95
N LEU A 249 -1.25 21.30 35.79
CA LEU A 249 -2.58 20.72 35.65
C LEU A 249 -2.58 19.22 35.98
N HIS A 250 -3.51 18.80 36.82
CA HIS A 250 -3.76 17.38 37.05
C HIS A 250 -4.90 16.88 36.16
N SER A 251 -4.69 15.69 35.59
CA SER A 251 -5.70 15.03 34.77
C SER A 251 -5.66 13.53 35.02
N LEU A 252 -6.81 12.88 34.78
CA LEU A 252 -6.95 11.44 34.75
C LEU A 252 -6.80 10.97 33.30
N TYR A 253 -6.26 9.76 33.11
CA TYR A 253 -6.27 9.12 31.80
C TYR A 253 -6.89 7.73 31.92
N GLY A 254 -7.55 7.27 30.85
CA GLY A 254 -8.14 5.93 30.82
C GLY A 254 -8.41 5.43 29.42
N LYS A 255 -8.38 4.10 29.27
CA LYS A 255 -8.81 3.41 28.06
C LYS A 255 -10.34 3.32 28.01
N ARG A 256 -10.90 3.55 26.84
CA ARG A 256 -12.33 3.47 26.56
C ARG A 256 -12.57 2.63 25.30
N ILE A 257 -13.73 2.00 25.24
CA ILE A 257 -14.21 1.28 24.07
C ILE A 257 -15.57 1.88 23.71
N ASN A 258 -15.77 2.28 22.45
CA ASN A 258 -17.09 2.76 22.02
C ASN A 258 -18.04 1.59 21.73
N GLY A 259 -19.30 1.89 21.41
CA GLY A 259 -20.30 0.86 21.07
C GLY A 259 -19.98 0.01 19.84
N LEU A 260 -18.93 0.36 19.07
CA LEU A 260 -18.45 -0.35 17.88
C LEU A 260 -17.16 -1.15 18.16
N GLY A 261 -16.74 -1.27 19.41
CA GLY A 261 -15.49 -1.98 19.77
C GLY A 261 -14.20 -1.18 19.48
N THR A 262 -14.30 0.07 19.04
CA THR A 262 -13.11 0.91 18.80
C THR A 262 -12.52 1.36 20.12
N ILE A 263 -11.23 1.08 20.31
CA ILE A 263 -10.46 1.52 21.47
C ILE A 263 -10.00 2.97 21.26
N TYR A 264 -10.18 3.79 22.28
CA TYR A 264 -9.59 5.13 22.37
C TYR A 264 -9.14 5.41 23.80
N TYR A 265 -8.28 6.41 23.94
CA TYR A 265 -7.73 6.85 25.21
C TYR A 265 -8.27 8.25 25.49
N GLU A 266 -8.77 8.45 26.71
CA GLU A 266 -9.40 9.68 27.16
C GLU A 266 -8.53 10.32 28.24
N LEU A 267 -8.18 11.59 28.06
CA LEU A 267 -7.68 12.48 29.11
C LEU A 267 -8.86 13.25 29.68
N CYS A 268 -8.97 13.32 30.99
CA CYS A 268 -10.05 13.99 31.70
C CYS A 268 -9.51 14.93 32.78
N VAL A 269 -9.82 16.22 32.67
CA VAL A 269 -9.58 17.22 33.72
C VAL A 269 -10.89 17.44 34.45
N ASN A 270 -10.95 17.02 35.71
CA ASN A 270 -12.17 16.98 36.51
C ASN A 270 -12.13 17.85 37.78
N LYS A 271 -10.96 18.33 38.21
CA LYS A 271 -10.86 19.28 39.32
C LYS A 271 -11.25 20.67 38.83
N LYS A 272 -12.16 21.34 39.55
CA LYS A 272 -12.65 22.69 39.19
C LYS A 272 -11.51 23.71 39.04
N SER A 273 -10.49 23.64 39.90
CA SER A 273 -9.29 24.49 39.83
C SER A 273 -8.50 24.29 38.53
N ASP A 274 -8.36 23.04 38.09
CA ASP A 274 -7.62 22.69 36.88
C ASP A 274 -8.41 23.06 35.62
N VAL A 275 -9.74 22.87 35.64
CA VAL A 275 -10.60 23.34 34.54
C VAL A 275 -10.58 24.86 34.43
N TYR A 276 -10.61 25.58 35.56
CA TYR A 276 -10.43 27.03 35.57
C TYR A 276 -9.06 27.44 35.02
N CYS A 277 -7.99 26.72 35.35
CA CYS A 277 -6.66 26.97 34.81
C CYS A 277 -6.63 26.80 33.27
N LEU A 278 -7.32 25.81 32.71
CA LEU A 278 -7.47 25.66 31.24
C LEU A 278 -8.15 26.88 30.60
N VAL A 279 -9.23 27.37 31.21
CA VAL A 279 -9.97 28.55 30.71
C VAL A 279 -9.11 29.81 30.79
N LYS A 280 -8.50 30.06 31.97
CA LYS A 280 -7.63 31.23 32.21
C LYS A 280 -6.43 31.29 31.26
N ASN A 281 -5.85 30.13 30.91
CA ASN A 281 -4.72 30.05 29.99
C ASN A 281 -5.12 30.03 28.50
N ASN A 282 -6.40 30.23 28.18
CA ASN A 282 -6.92 30.20 26.81
C ASN A 282 -6.61 28.89 26.07
N LEU A 283 -6.76 27.76 26.78
CA LEU A 283 -6.45 26.43 26.25
C LEU A 283 -7.68 25.71 25.66
N LEU A 284 -8.86 26.32 25.74
CA LEU A 284 -10.10 25.81 25.15
C LEU A 284 -10.54 26.72 24.01
N SER A 285 -11.19 26.16 22.99
CA SER A 285 -11.79 26.98 21.93
C SER A 285 -12.89 27.88 22.49
N GLU A 286 -13.19 28.98 21.81
CA GLU A 286 -14.24 29.93 22.26
C GLU A 286 -15.58 29.24 22.48
N LEU A 287 -15.96 28.34 21.56
CA LEU A 287 -17.17 27.51 21.69
C LEU A 287 -17.21 26.71 23.00
N GLU A 288 -16.08 26.09 23.37
CA GLU A 288 -16.02 25.30 24.60
C GLU A 288 -15.96 26.20 25.84
N LYS A 289 -15.28 27.36 25.77
CA LYS A 289 -15.31 28.35 26.86
C LYS A 289 -16.73 28.86 27.14
N GLU A 290 -17.53 29.14 26.12
CA GLU A 290 -18.92 29.56 26.29
C GLU A 290 -19.75 28.51 27.04
N LYS A 291 -19.48 27.22 26.81
CA LYS A 291 -20.14 26.13 27.55
C LYS A 291 -19.75 26.12 29.02
N TRP A 292 -18.51 26.52 29.35
CA TRP A 292 -18.07 26.68 30.74
C TRP A 292 -18.78 27.84 31.44
N LEU A 293 -18.95 28.97 30.76
CA LEU A 293 -19.60 30.16 31.33
C LEU A 293 -21.08 29.94 31.65
N LYS A 294 -21.69 28.88 31.11
CA LYS A 294 -23.08 28.49 31.35
C LYS A 294 -23.25 27.49 32.50
N LEU A 295 -22.16 27.14 33.20
CA LEU A 295 -22.13 26.27 34.39
C LEU A 295 -22.15 27.06 35.68
#